data_AF-A0A7Y4ZIV3-F1
#
_entry.id   AF-A0A7Y4ZIV3-F1
#
_cell.length_a   1.000
_cell.length_b   1.000
_cell.length_c   1.000
_cell.angle_alpha   90.00
_cell.angle_beta   90.00
_cell.angle_gamma   90.00
#
_symmetry.space_group_name_H-M   'P 1'
#
loop_
_entity.id
_entity.type
_entity.pdbx_description
1 polymer ?
#
loop_
_entity_poly.entity_id
_entity_poly.type
_entity_poly.pdbx_seq_one_letter_code
_entity_poly.pdbx_strand_id
1 'polypeptide(L)'
;MKRRSLLLSFCIAASAGAVSLAPGTANADPQTSVALTIGGGGADLRTSPRPVFHLGGWADILFFRNRESDMALGPYLSVDTAAFDTFHVGGGLSWLLPLGSPVLVVSGGALAQKSAFGWEPALQTSLFFGSRSFNFHSVYGFAIGGFVQGRLGVGGLDGTRQADVVGGLQVDVAILGLPFVLLYQGLRGRPATIR
;
A
#
# COMPACT_ATOMS: atom_id res chain seq x y z
N MET A 1 41.27 -41.89 4.47
CA MET A 1 41.30 -41.18 3.17
C MET A 1 40.06 -40.30 3.07
N LYS A 2 40.25 -38.98 2.89
CA LYS A 2 39.22 -37.93 2.88
C LYS A 2 38.69 -37.68 1.46
N ARG A 3 37.37 -37.57 1.27
CA ARG A 3 36.70 -36.87 0.14
C ARG A 3 35.39 -36.28 0.70
N ARG A 4 35.42 -35.06 1.26
CA ARG A 4 35.22 -33.73 0.65
C ARG A 4 33.83 -33.51 0.05
N SER A 5 33.13 -32.57 0.71
CA SER A 5 31.81 -31.98 0.49
C SER A 5 31.60 -31.33 -0.87
N LEU A 6 30.33 -31.24 -1.28
CA LEU A 6 29.83 -30.16 -2.13
C LEU A 6 28.50 -29.65 -1.57
N LEU A 7 28.60 -28.64 -0.71
CA LEU A 7 27.53 -27.71 -0.36
C LEU A 7 27.40 -26.73 -1.52
N LEU A 8 26.25 -26.74 -2.18
CA LEU A 8 25.91 -25.78 -3.23
C LEU A 8 25.33 -24.53 -2.54
N SER A 9 26.20 -23.60 -2.16
CA SER A 9 25.80 -22.31 -1.61
C SER A 9 25.30 -21.39 -2.72
N PHE A 10 24.03 -20.97 -2.62
CA PHE A 10 23.42 -19.92 -3.43
C PHE A 10 24.03 -18.57 -3.07
N CYS A 11 24.81 -17.96 -3.96
CA CYS A 11 25.26 -16.58 -3.83
C CYS A 11 24.24 -15.64 -4.51
N ILE A 12 23.34 -15.05 -3.72
CA ILE A 12 22.58 -13.87 -4.16
C ILE A 12 23.49 -12.66 -3.96
N ALA A 13 24.02 -12.15 -5.08
CA ALA A 13 24.81 -10.91 -5.07
C ALA A 13 23.86 -9.71 -4.95
N ALA A 14 23.79 -9.11 -3.75
CA ALA A 14 23.16 -7.83 -3.52
C ALA A 14 24.17 -6.71 -3.85
N SER A 15 24.07 -6.14 -5.06
CA SER A 15 24.80 -4.92 -5.43
C SER A 15 24.03 -3.69 -4.95
N ALA A 16 24.29 -3.28 -3.71
CA ALA A 16 23.91 -1.97 -3.20
C ALA A 16 24.82 -0.91 -3.82
N GLY A 17 24.33 -0.23 -4.86
CA GLY A 17 24.99 0.94 -5.43
C GLY A 17 24.92 2.12 -4.46
N ALA A 18 26.06 2.46 -3.86
CA ALA A 18 26.21 3.62 -3.01
C ALA A 18 26.12 4.91 -3.85
N VAL A 19 24.99 5.59 -3.78
CA VAL A 19 24.86 6.98 -4.25
C VAL A 19 25.48 7.87 -3.18
N SER A 20 26.65 8.44 -3.48
CA SER A 20 27.30 9.46 -2.65
C SER A 20 26.47 10.74 -2.64
N LEU A 21 25.72 10.96 -1.56
CA LEU A 21 25.00 12.21 -1.32
C LEU A 21 25.88 13.14 -0.48
N ALA A 22 26.17 14.33 -1.01
CA ALA A 22 26.66 15.44 -0.21
C ALA A 22 25.67 15.70 0.95
N PRO A 23 26.12 16.10 2.15
CA PRO A 23 25.23 16.39 3.27
C PRO A 23 24.48 17.70 3.01
N GLY A 24 23.40 17.62 2.25
CA GLY A 24 22.31 18.58 2.35
C GLY A 24 21.45 18.20 3.55
N THR A 25 21.00 19.17 4.34
CA THR A 25 19.93 18.93 5.31
C THR A 25 18.69 18.50 4.54
N ALA A 26 18.47 17.19 4.42
CA ALA A 26 17.26 16.62 3.85
C ALA A 26 16.12 16.83 4.86
N ASN A 27 15.58 18.04 4.86
CA ASN A 27 14.37 18.40 5.60
C ASN A 27 13.17 17.99 4.74
N ALA A 28 12.96 16.67 4.62
CA ALA A 28 11.79 16.13 3.97
C ALA A 28 10.79 15.78 5.07
N ASP A 29 9.65 16.48 5.11
CA ASP A 29 8.59 16.18 6.07
C ASP A 29 7.88 14.89 5.64
N PRO A 30 8.03 13.78 6.39
CA PRO A 30 7.36 12.53 6.03
C PRO A 30 5.85 12.68 6.16
N GLN A 31 5.12 12.26 5.13
CA GLN A 31 3.66 12.27 5.09
C GLN A 31 3.14 10.83 5.08
N THR A 32 2.60 10.42 6.22
CA THR A 32 2.01 9.11 6.47
C THR A 32 0.52 9.14 6.17
N SER A 33 0.00 8.07 5.57
CA SER A 33 -1.44 7.88 5.41
C SER A 33 -1.84 6.42 5.66
N VAL A 34 -3.06 6.22 6.18
CA VAL A 34 -3.65 4.90 6.38
C VAL A 34 -5.08 4.94 5.86
N ALA A 35 -5.43 4.02 4.98
CA ALA A 35 -6.71 4.00 4.30
C ALA A 35 -7.32 2.60 4.25
N LEU A 36 -8.64 2.57 4.23
CA LEU A 36 -9.42 1.40 3.87
C LEU A 36 -9.65 1.39 2.37
N THR A 37 -9.49 0.24 1.74
CA THR A 37 -9.81 -0.02 0.34
C THR A 37 -11.01 -0.95 0.26
N ILE A 38 -12.00 -0.58 -0.52
CA ILE A 38 -13.23 -1.36 -0.72
C ILE A 38 -13.62 -1.33 -2.19
N GLY A 39 -14.03 -2.47 -2.73
CA GLY A 39 -14.46 -2.55 -4.12
C GLY A 39 -14.66 -3.97 -4.61
N GLY A 40 -14.30 -4.22 -5.86
CA GLY A 40 -14.43 -5.53 -6.48
C GLY A 40 -13.54 -5.67 -7.70
N GLY A 41 -13.59 -6.85 -8.32
CA GLY A 41 -12.75 -7.15 -9.46
C GLY A 41 -12.92 -8.58 -9.96
N GLY A 42 -11.89 -9.07 -10.64
CA GLY A 42 -11.79 -10.44 -11.12
C GLY A 42 -10.54 -11.12 -10.59
N ALA A 43 -10.70 -12.36 -10.12
CA ALA A 43 -9.59 -13.24 -9.74
C ALA A 43 -9.45 -14.38 -10.75
N ASP A 44 -8.27 -15.01 -10.76
CA ASP A 44 -7.96 -16.19 -11.60
C ASP A 44 -8.18 -15.94 -13.10
N LEU A 45 -7.83 -14.73 -13.56
CA LEU A 45 -8.08 -14.23 -14.92
C LEU A 45 -7.40 -15.07 -16.02
N ARG A 46 -6.41 -15.89 -15.67
CA ARG A 46 -5.67 -16.76 -16.60
C ARG A 46 -6.23 -18.18 -16.70
N THR A 47 -7.06 -18.61 -15.76
CA THR A 47 -7.52 -19.99 -15.65
C THR A 47 -9.05 -20.06 -15.67
N SER A 48 -9.69 -19.56 -14.61
CA SER A 48 -11.14 -19.52 -14.46
C SER A 48 -11.56 -18.18 -13.84
N PRO A 49 -11.77 -17.15 -14.67
CA PRO A 49 -12.11 -15.82 -14.19
C PRO A 49 -13.38 -15.83 -13.34
N ARG A 50 -13.31 -15.29 -12.12
CA ARG A 50 -14.48 -15.11 -11.25
C ARG A 50 -14.56 -13.70 -10.68
N PRO A 51 -15.77 -13.14 -10.48
CA PRO A 51 -15.92 -11.89 -9.78
C PRO A 51 -15.55 -12.05 -8.31
N VAL A 52 -14.90 -11.04 -7.73
CA VAL A 52 -14.52 -11.02 -6.31
C VAL A 52 -14.85 -9.67 -5.69
N PHE A 53 -15.24 -9.70 -4.42
CA PHE A 53 -15.32 -8.52 -3.56
C PHE A 53 -13.94 -8.25 -2.95
N HIS A 54 -13.53 -6.99 -2.89
CA HIS A 54 -12.24 -6.59 -2.31
C HIS A 54 -12.45 -5.74 -1.06
N LEU A 55 -11.74 -6.12 0.00
CA LEU A 55 -11.59 -5.32 1.22
C LEU A 55 -10.14 -5.41 1.68
N GLY A 56 -9.50 -4.26 1.90
CA GLY A 56 -8.12 -4.23 2.38
C GLY A 56 -7.75 -2.95 3.08
N GLY A 57 -6.63 -2.95 3.78
CA GLY A 57 -5.96 -1.78 4.32
C GLY A 57 -4.76 -1.41 3.47
N TRP A 58 -4.54 -0.11 3.33
CA TRP A 58 -3.37 0.47 2.68
C TRP A 58 -2.71 1.46 3.63
N ALA A 59 -1.40 1.39 3.77
CA ALA A 59 -0.63 2.36 4.52
C ALA A 59 0.63 2.72 3.75
N ASP A 60 1.03 3.98 3.78
CA ASP A 60 2.29 4.41 3.20
C ASP A 60 2.87 5.62 3.91
N ILE A 61 4.16 5.84 3.66
CA ILE A 61 4.92 6.99 4.13
C ILE A 61 5.57 7.59 2.90
N LEU A 62 5.28 8.84 2.60
CA LEU A 62 5.84 9.57 1.47
C LEU A 62 6.86 10.59 1.93
N PHE A 63 8.02 10.58 1.30
CA PHE A 63 9.11 11.52 1.54
C PHE A 63 9.23 12.51 0.38
N PHE A 64 10.11 13.50 0.55
CA PHE A 64 10.49 14.51 -0.45
C PHE A 64 9.40 15.54 -0.79
N ARG A 65 8.48 15.81 0.16
CA ARG A 65 7.43 16.83 -0.01
C ARG A 65 7.67 18.00 0.94
N ASN A 66 7.52 19.21 0.41
CA ASN A 66 7.43 20.46 1.20
C ASN A 66 6.11 21.20 0.96
N ARG A 67 5.37 20.82 -0.08
CA ARG A 67 4.06 21.39 -0.48
C ARG A 67 3.22 20.36 -1.24
N GLU A 68 1.98 20.70 -1.54
CA GLU A 68 1.04 19.80 -2.23
C GLU A 68 1.47 19.40 -3.64
N SER A 69 2.05 20.33 -4.39
CA SER A 69 2.47 20.16 -5.78
C SER A 69 3.79 19.42 -5.96
N ASP A 70 4.38 18.90 -4.88
CA ASP A 70 5.65 18.17 -4.96
C ASP A 70 5.42 16.69 -5.23
N MET A 71 6.33 16.12 -6.01
CA MET A 71 6.44 14.68 -6.18
C MET A 71 6.89 14.05 -4.87
N ALA A 72 6.52 12.78 -4.65
CA ALA A 72 6.87 12.10 -3.42
C ALA A 72 7.15 10.63 -3.67
N LEU A 73 8.02 10.03 -2.87
CA LEU A 73 8.30 8.61 -2.95
C LEU A 73 8.46 8.02 -1.56
N GLY A 74 8.02 6.77 -1.38
CA GLY A 74 8.31 6.04 -0.16
C GLY A 74 7.62 4.69 -0.08
N PRO A 75 7.80 3.98 1.05
CA PRO A 75 7.30 2.62 1.21
C PRO A 75 5.78 2.61 1.37
N TYR A 76 5.17 1.52 0.90
CA TYR A 76 3.80 1.16 1.25
C TYR A 76 3.70 -0.26 1.81
N LEU A 77 2.63 -0.48 2.54
CA LEU A 77 2.16 -1.77 3.03
C LEU A 77 0.68 -1.92 2.64
N SER A 78 0.30 -3.12 2.23
CA SER A 78 -1.10 -3.48 2.00
C SER A 78 -1.45 -4.78 2.69
N VAL A 79 -2.69 -4.88 3.16
CA VAL A 79 -3.26 -6.10 3.72
C VAL A 79 -4.66 -6.25 3.18
N ASP A 80 -4.91 -7.29 2.40
CA ASP A 80 -6.13 -7.38 1.60
C ASP A 80 -6.78 -8.75 1.73
N THR A 81 -8.08 -8.77 1.47
CA THR A 81 -8.86 -9.99 1.28
C THR A 81 -9.64 -9.88 -0.03
N ALA A 82 -9.69 -10.97 -0.79
CA ALA A 82 -10.68 -11.14 -1.84
C ALA A 82 -11.75 -12.11 -1.30
N ALA A 83 -13.03 -11.78 -1.46
CA ALA A 83 -14.17 -12.59 -1.03
C ALA A 83 -14.18 -13.05 0.46
N PHE A 84 -13.36 -12.43 1.33
CA PHE A 84 -13.15 -12.81 2.74
C PHE A 84 -12.57 -14.22 2.97
N ASP A 85 -12.15 -14.92 1.91
CA ASP A 85 -11.59 -16.27 2.00
C ASP A 85 -10.07 -16.30 1.79
N THR A 86 -9.52 -15.30 1.09
CA THR A 86 -8.11 -15.13 0.83
C THR A 86 -7.51 -14.03 1.69
N PHE A 87 -6.21 -14.16 1.97
CA PHE A 87 -5.46 -13.18 2.73
C PHE A 87 -4.16 -12.86 2.00
N HIS A 88 -3.98 -11.56 1.73
CA HIS A 88 -2.86 -11.00 1.00
C HIS A 88 -2.13 -10.01 1.89
N VAL A 89 -0.80 -10.06 1.90
CA VAL A 89 0.04 -9.06 2.54
C VAL A 89 1.09 -8.60 1.54
N GLY A 90 1.07 -7.32 1.22
CA GLY A 90 1.92 -6.72 0.20
C GLY A 90 2.72 -5.55 0.74
N GLY A 91 3.79 -5.22 0.03
CA GLY A 91 4.56 -4.03 0.32
C GLY A 91 5.56 -3.72 -0.78
N GLY A 92 5.94 -2.46 -0.88
CA GLY A 92 6.83 -1.99 -1.92
C GLY A 92 7.01 -0.50 -1.90
N LEU A 93 7.11 0.11 -3.09
CA LEU A 93 7.30 1.55 -3.25
C LEU A 93 6.08 2.19 -3.89
N SER A 94 5.77 3.40 -3.43
CA SER A 94 4.77 4.30 -3.99
C SER A 94 5.45 5.55 -4.51
N TRP A 95 5.03 6.01 -5.69
CA TRP A 95 5.48 7.25 -6.31
C TRP A 95 4.28 8.15 -6.59
N LEU A 96 4.25 9.30 -5.95
CA LEU A 96 3.24 10.34 -6.12
C LEU A 96 3.65 11.30 -7.24
N LEU A 97 2.74 11.47 -8.19
CA LEU A 97 2.77 12.40 -9.30
C LEU A 97 1.70 13.50 -9.05
N PRO A 98 2.11 14.76 -8.82
CA PRO A 98 1.20 15.85 -8.50
C PRO A 98 0.57 16.39 -9.79
N LEU A 99 -0.58 15.83 -10.17
CA LEU A 99 -1.36 16.30 -11.34
C LEU A 99 -2.28 17.50 -11.00
N GLY A 100 -2.12 18.10 -9.82
CA GLY A 100 -3.01 19.08 -9.23
C GLY A 100 -3.91 18.41 -8.19
N SER A 101 -5.21 18.71 -8.22
CA SER A 101 -6.23 18.01 -7.45
C SER A 101 -7.24 17.44 -8.44
N PRO A 102 -7.12 16.16 -8.84
CA PRO A 102 -6.48 15.03 -8.12
C PRO A 102 -4.98 14.79 -8.41
N VAL A 103 -4.34 13.95 -7.59
CA VAL A 103 -2.99 13.38 -7.79
C VAL A 103 -3.06 11.95 -8.33
N LEU A 104 -1.97 11.48 -8.94
CA LEU A 104 -1.77 10.08 -9.33
C LEU A 104 -0.68 9.45 -8.47
N VAL A 105 -0.90 8.25 -7.97
CA VAL A 105 0.12 7.48 -7.24
C VAL A 105 0.29 6.14 -7.93
N VAL A 106 1.52 5.83 -8.29
CA VAL A 106 1.91 4.56 -8.90
C VAL A 106 2.67 3.76 -7.87
N SER A 107 2.23 2.54 -7.60
CA SER A 107 2.85 1.67 -6.60
C SER A 107 3.16 0.31 -7.17
N GLY A 108 4.28 -0.27 -6.73
CA GLY A 108 4.75 -1.58 -7.18
C GLY A 108 5.53 -2.28 -6.08
N GLY A 109 5.31 -3.58 -5.91
CA GLY A 109 5.92 -4.32 -4.81
C GLY A 109 5.74 -5.83 -4.85
N ALA A 110 6.22 -6.47 -3.81
CA ALA A 110 6.02 -7.89 -3.56
C ALA A 110 4.71 -8.11 -2.80
N LEU A 111 4.12 -9.27 -3.01
CA LEU A 111 2.91 -9.73 -2.37
C LEU A 111 3.12 -11.17 -1.89
N ALA A 112 2.65 -11.47 -0.69
CA ALA A 112 2.48 -12.83 -0.21
C ALA A 112 0.98 -13.13 -0.14
N GLN A 113 0.57 -14.24 -0.74
CA GLN A 113 -0.82 -14.69 -0.76
C GLN A 113 -0.94 -16.04 -0.05
N LYS A 114 -2.01 -16.23 0.73
CA LYS A 114 -2.27 -17.51 1.37
C LYS A 114 -3.09 -18.41 0.44
N SER A 115 -2.55 -19.58 0.10
CA SER A 115 -3.22 -20.65 -0.65
C SER A 115 -3.42 -21.90 0.22
N ALA A 116 -4.04 -22.94 -0.36
CA ALA A 116 -4.20 -24.24 0.29
C ALA A 116 -2.85 -24.93 0.58
N PHE A 117 -1.80 -24.60 -0.16
CA PHE A 117 -0.47 -25.22 -0.06
C PHE A 117 0.53 -24.40 0.77
N GLY A 118 0.13 -23.21 1.23
CA GLY A 118 0.96 -22.34 2.05
C GLY A 118 0.95 -20.90 1.55
N TRP A 119 2.04 -20.17 1.85
CA TRP A 119 2.22 -18.82 1.34
C TRP A 119 2.90 -18.85 -0.01
N GLU A 120 2.33 -18.16 -0.98
CA GLU A 120 2.84 -18.04 -2.33
C GLU A 120 3.30 -16.61 -2.62
N PRO A 121 4.45 -16.42 -3.29
CA PRO A 121 4.89 -15.11 -3.72
C PRO A 121 4.11 -14.65 -4.96
N ALA A 122 3.85 -13.36 -5.00
CA ALA A 122 3.23 -12.65 -6.10
C ALA A 122 3.82 -11.24 -6.22
N LEU A 123 3.51 -10.59 -7.33
CA LEU A 123 3.79 -9.17 -7.57
C LEU A 123 2.50 -8.38 -7.48
N GLN A 124 2.58 -7.18 -6.92
CA GLN A 124 1.47 -6.26 -6.82
C GLN A 124 1.83 -4.93 -7.48
N THR A 125 0.92 -4.43 -8.29
CA THR A 125 0.96 -3.07 -8.83
C THR A 125 -0.34 -2.35 -8.49
N SER A 126 -0.28 -1.04 -8.25
CA SER A 126 -1.45 -0.24 -7.94
C SER A 126 -1.34 1.14 -8.57
N LEU A 127 -2.49 1.65 -9.01
CA LEU A 127 -2.69 3.02 -9.43
C LEU A 127 -3.77 3.61 -8.51
N PHE A 128 -3.45 4.69 -7.83
CA PHE A 128 -4.42 5.48 -7.08
C PHE A 128 -4.58 6.85 -7.74
N PHE A 129 -5.82 7.28 -7.88
CA PHE A 129 -6.18 8.58 -8.44
C PHE A 129 -7.19 9.26 -7.54
N GLY A 130 -6.82 10.39 -6.94
CA GLY A 130 -7.65 11.02 -5.93
C GLY A 130 -7.05 12.26 -5.28
N SER A 131 -7.73 12.75 -4.25
CA SER A 131 -7.23 13.83 -3.42
C SER A 131 -6.24 13.31 -2.39
N ARG A 132 -5.16 14.05 -2.18
CA ARG A 132 -4.14 13.73 -1.18
C ARG A 132 -3.58 15.00 -0.57
N SER A 133 -3.81 15.21 0.72
CA SER A 133 -3.38 16.43 1.40
C SER A 133 -1.87 16.46 1.63
N PHE A 134 -1.33 17.67 1.82
CA PHE A 134 -0.05 17.86 2.50
C PHE A 134 -0.32 18.57 3.83
N ASN A 135 0.11 17.98 4.93
CA ASN A 135 -0.14 18.55 6.26
C ASN A 135 1.11 19.28 6.77
N PHE A 136 1.02 20.60 6.89
CA PHE A 136 2.11 21.47 7.40
C PHE A 136 2.28 21.39 8.92
N HIS A 137 1.35 20.76 9.64
CA HIS A 137 1.32 20.74 11.11
C HIS A 137 1.36 19.32 11.69
N SER A 138 1.38 18.29 10.84
CA SER A 138 1.42 16.90 11.24
C SER A 138 2.05 16.05 10.16
N VAL A 139 2.60 14.90 10.56
CA VAL A 139 3.06 13.88 9.63
C VAL A 139 1.89 13.10 9.01
N TYR A 140 0.65 13.28 9.45
CA TYR A 140 -0.50 12.56 8.92
C TYR A 140 -1.23 13.36 7.82
N GLY A 141 -1.34 12.77 6.63
CA GLY A 141 -2.07 13.31 5.50
C GLY A 141 -3.28 12.45 5.13
N PHE A 142 -4.35 13.09 4.67
CA PHE A 142 -5.57 12.42 4.22
C PHE A 142 -5.48 12.02 2.75
N ALA A 143 -6.00 10.84 2.43
CA ALA A 143 -6.19 10.37 1.06
C ALA A 143 -7.62 9.89 0.79
N ILE A 144 -8.22 10.32 -0.32
CA ILE A 144 -9.49 9.76 -0.80
C ILE A 144 -9.51 9.72 -2.32
N GLY A 145 -9.89 8.57 -2.88
CA GLY A 145 -9.86 8.41 -4.33
C GLY A 145 -10.25 7.03 -4.82
N GLY A 146 -10.11 6.85 -6.12
CA GLY A 146 -10.22 5.55 -6.76
C GLY A 146 -8.88 4.85 -6.82
N PHE A 147 -8.89 3.52 -6.81
CA PHE A 147 -7.70 2.72 -7.08
C PHE A 147 -7.99 1.56 -8.02
N VAL A 148 -6.95 1.12 -8.72
CA VAL A 148 -6.90 -0.13 -9.48
C VAL A 148 -5.61 -0.85 -9.14
N GLN A 149 -5.72 -2.11 -8.75
CA GLN A 149 -4.62 -2.96 -8.32
C GLN A 149 -4.57 -4.22 -9.17
N GLY A 150 -3.39 -4.51 -9.72
CA GLY A 150 -3.07 -5.76 -10.40
C GLY A 150 -2.24 -6.66 -9.51
N ARG A 151 -2.51 -7.96 -9.56
CA ARG A 151 -1.72 -8.99 -8.87
C ARG A 151 -1.31 -10.07 -9.85
N LEU A 152 -0.05 -10.47 -9.80
CA LEU A 152 0.52 -11.51 -10.67
C LEU A 152 1.30 -12.51 -9.83
N GLY A 153 0.77 -13.74 -9.72
CA GLY A 153 1.47 -14.87 -9.12
C GLY A 153 2.70 -15.23 -9.96
N VAL A 154 3.85 -15.42 -9.32
CA VAL A 154 5.11 -15.72 -10.03
C VAL A 154 5.27 -17.22 -10.39
N GLY A 155 4.24 -18.04 -10.18
CA GLY A 155 4.27 -19.49 -10.40
C GLY A 155 4.84 -20.19 -9.17
N GLY A 156 4.03 -20.27 -8.12
CA GLY A 156 4.40 -20.82 -6.82
C GLY A 156 4.48 -22.35 -6.79
N LEU A 157 4.24 -22.92 -5.61
CA LEU A 157 4.35 -24.36 -5.33
C LEU A 157 3.41 -25.25 -6.18
N ASP A 158 2.33 -24.67 -6.68
CA ASP A 158 1.32 -25.33 -7.52
C ASP A 158 1.61 -25.20 -9.04
N GLY A 159 2.63 -24.42 -9.42
CA GLY A 159 2.97 -24.15 -10.82
C GLY A 159 1.99 -23.23 -11.56
N THR A 160 0.94 -22.74 -10.90
CA THR A 160 -0.10 -21.92 -11.53
C THR A 160 0.27 -20.44 -11.47
N ARG A 161 0.14 -19.73 -12.60
CA ARG A 161 0.31 -18.28 -12.65
C ARG A 161 -1.04 -17.60 -12.45
N GLN A 162 -1.35 -17.25 -11.20
CA GLN A 162 -2.54 -16.45 -10.88
C GLN A 162 -2.40 -15.02 -11.42
N ALA A 163 -3.51 -14.45 -11.87
CA ALA A 163 -3.58 -13.04 -12.27
C ALA A 163 -4.92 -12.47 -11.85
N ASP A 164 -4.89 -11.41 -11.05
CA ASP A 164 -6.08 -10.77 -10.52
C ASP A 164 -6.04 -9.27 -10.82
N VAL A 165 -7.22 -8.67 -10.95
CA VAL A 165 -7.39 -7.23 -11.04
C VAL A 165 -8.55 -6.83 -10.14
N VAL A 166 -8.30 -5.90 -9.23
CA VAL A 166 -9.30 -5.33 -8.33
C VAL A 166 -9.27 -3.82 -8.40
N GLY A 167 -10.38 -3.17 -8.09
CA GLY A 167 -10.45 -1.73 -8.00
C GLY A 167 -11.63 -1.26 -7.17
N GLY A 168 -11.62 0.01 -6.81
CA GLY A 168 -12.67 0.57 -5.99
C GLY A 168 -12.27 1.88 -5.36
N LEU A 169 -12.72 2.12 -4.14
CA LEU A 169 -12.47 3.32 -3.37
C LEU A 169 -11.40 3.07 -2.31
N GLN A 170 -10.50 4.02 -2.16
CA GLN A 170 -9.58 4.14 -1.05
C GLN A 170 -10.01 5.35 -0.21
N VAL A 171 -10.29 5.13 1.07
CA VAL A 171 -10.78 6.15 2.01
C VAL A 171 -9.94 6.14 3.26
N ASP A 172 -9.35 7.29 3.59
CA ASP A 172 -8.52 7.46 4.77
C ASP A 172 -9.25 7.10 6.07
N VAL A 173 -8.56 6.41 6.98
CA VAL A 173 -9.10 5.99 8.27
C VAL A 173 -9.47 7.18 9.15
N ALA A 174 -8.75 8.29 9.05
CA ALA A 174 -9.08 9.49 9.81
C ALA A 174 -10.39 10.13 9.32
N ILE A 175 -10.71 10.04 8.01
CA ILE A 175 -12.03 10.44 7.48
C ILE A 175 -13.11 9.50 8.03
N LEU A 176 -12.86 8.18 8.00
CA LEU A 176 -13.80 7.18 8.54
C LEU A 176 -14.01 7.32 10.05
N GLY A 177 -13.01 7.85 10.78
CA GLY A 177 -13.07 8.13 12.21
C GLY A 177 -13.87 9.38 12.58
N LEU A 178 -14.07 10.33 11.65
CA LEU A 178 -14.73 11.61 11.93
C LEU A 178 -16.11 11.46 12.60
N PRO A 179 -17.03 10.59 12.13
CA PRO A 179 -18.34 10.44 12.76
C PRO A 179 -18.24 10.02 14.23
N PHE A 180 -17.30 9.14 14.57
CA PHE A 180 -17.10 8.65 15.93
C PHE A 180 -16.49 9.72 16.84
N VAL A 181 -15.51 10.48 16.32
CA VAL A 181 -14.90 11.60 17.05
C VAL A 181 -15.94 12.68 17.33
N LEU A 182 -16.77 13.03 16.34
CA LEU A 182 -17.85 14.02 16.50
C LEU A 182 -18.90 13.54 17.50
N LEU A 183 -19.32 12.27 17.42
CA LEU A 183 -20.26 11.69 18.39
C LEU A 183 -19.69 11.72 19.81
N TYR A 184 -18.43 11.29 19.99
CA TYR A 184 -17.77 11.33 21.29
C TYR A 184 -17.68 12.75 21.87
N GLN A 185 -17.31 13.73 21.05
CA GLN A 185 -17.27 15.14 21.49
C GLN A 185 -18.66 15.68 21.84
N GLY A 186 -19.68 15.31 21.08
CA GLY A 186 -21.07 15.65 21.37
C GLY A 186 -21.57 15.08 22.69
N LEU A 187 -21.22 13.82 22.98
CA LEU A 187 -21.57 13.15 24.24
C LEU A 187 -20.79 13.70 25.44
N ARG A 188 -19.53 14.11 25.26
CA ARG A 188 -18.69 14.58 26.36
C ARG A 188 -19.12 15.95 26.90
N GLY A 189 -19.72 16.80 26.07
CA GLY A 189 -20.15 18.15 26.43
C GLY A 189 -18.98 19.07 26.84
N ARG A 190 -19.13 20.39 26.68
CA ARG A 190 -18.23 21.34 27.32
C ARG A 190 -18.71 21.55 28.77
N PRO A 191 -17.83 21.56 29.79
CA PRO A 191 -18.25 22.06 31.11
C PRO A 191 -18.72 23.51 30.93
N ALA A 192 -19.92 23.80 31.42
CA ALA A 192 -20.48 25.15 31.38
C ALA A 192 -19.54 26.09 32.13
N THR A 193 -18.90 27.01 31.41
CA THR A 193 -18.26 28.16 32.02
C THR A 193 -19.36 29.08 32.56
N ILE A 194 -19.67 28.92 33.83
CA ILE A 194 -20.47 29.88 34.60
C ILE A 194 -19.58 31.12 34.76
N ARG A 195 -20.03 32.25 34.19
CA ARG A 195 -19.47 33.59 34.43
C ARG A 195 -19.90 34.11 35.79
#